data_AF-A0A2H0V9D0-F1
#
_entry.id   AF-A0A2H0V9D0-F1
#
_cell.length_a   1.000
_cell.length_b   1.000
_cell.length_c   1.000
_cell.angle_alpha   90.00
_cell.angle_beta   90.00
_cell.angle_gamma   90.00
#
_symmetry.space_group_name_H-M   'P 1'
#
loop_
_entity.id
_entity.type
_entity.pdbx_description
1 polymer ?
#
loop_
_entity_poly.entity_id
_entity_poly.type
_entity_poly.pdbx_seq_one_letter_code
_entity_poly.pdbx_strand_id
1 'polypeptide(L)'
;TRKEVVGWNTESQILFSSEPIIDLLELSGYSAIYSELYENDEMWKLCQQYWDKYLSDANASNVINFIVSLVNYRNSVFKIMPKAYLRTNWDIKLKQLLRERNLISDPFEERYLKVEKPKHNSPVIRALSYYGDILSVPAIDVFFALYLSNHQMATGVTFPDRHEIKRKIEEEKNPSKTYEEQNATEN
;
A
#
# COMPACT_ATOMS: atom_id res chain seq x y z
N THR A 1 -3.58 22.04 17.70
CA THR A 1 -4.50 22.00 16.54
C THR A 1 -4.09 23.09 15.56
N ARG A 2 -4.14 22.84 14.24
CA ARG A 2 -3.82 23.85 13.22
C ARG A 2 -4.72 25.08 13.35
N LYS A 3 -4.18 26.29 13.13
CA LYS A 3 -4.94 27.55 13.29
C LYS A 3 -6.08 27.67 12.28
N GLU A 4 -5.92 27.02 11.14
CA GLU A 4 -6.80 27.08 9.97
C GLU A 4 -8.10 26.28 10.13
N VAL A 5 -8.19 25.40 11.14
CA VAL A 5 -9.38 24.54 11.39
C VAL A 5 -10.07 24.87 12.72
N VAL A 6 -9.68 25.97 13.38
CA VAL A 6 -10.28 26.40 14.64
C VAL A 6 -11.75 26.77 14.41
N GLY A 7 -12.65 26.15 15.18
CA GLY A 7 -14.10 26.35 15.07
C GLY A 7 -14.84 25.31 14.22
N TRP A 8 -14.12 24.41 13.55
CA TRP A 8 -14.74 23.27 12.86
C TRP A 8 -15.15 22.18 13.84
N ASN A 9 -16.08 21.31 13.46
CA ASN A 9 -16.36 20.13 14.27
C ASN A 9 -15.12 19.22 14.34
N THR A 10 -14.99 18.46 15.43
CA THR A 10 -13.81 17.63 15.72
C THR A 10 -13.47 16.66 14.59
N GLU A 11 -14.48 16.07 13.96
CA GLU A 11 -14.30 15.15 12.83
C GLU A 11 -13.60 15.85 11.65
N SER A 12 -14.10 17.00 11.22
CA SER A 12 -13.50 17.79 10.15
C SER A 12 -12.07 18.24 10.51
N GLN A 13 -11.81 18.62 11.77
CA GLN A 13 -10.44 18.96 12.19
C GLN A 13 -9.48 17.78 12.03
N ILE A 14 -9.89 16.58 12.42
CA ILE A 14 -9.10 15.35 12.29
C ILE A 14 -8.88 15.03 10.81
N LEU A 15 -9.94 15.02 9.99
CA LEU A 15 -9.85 14.67 8.58
C LEU A 15 -8.85 15.57 7.84
N PHE A 16 -9.00 16.89 7.96
CA PHE A 16 -8.12 17.84 7.26
C PHE A 16 -6.69 17.84 7.82
N SER A 17 -6.52 17.70 9.14
CA SER A 17 -5.18 17.68 9.74
C SER A 17 -4.42 16.39 9.44
N SER A 18 -5.15 15.30 9.13
CA SER A 18 -4.57 14.00 8.83
C SER A 18 -4.18 13.78 7.36
N GLU A 19 -4.67 14.61 6.43
CA GLU A 19 -4.34 14.47 5.00
C GLU A 19 -2.84 14.39 4.72
N PRO A 20 -1.97 15.27 5.26
CA PRO A 20 -0.54 15.21 4.96
C PRO A 20 0.13 13.93 5.46
N ILE A 21 -0.35 13.36 6.56
CA ILE A 21 0.19 12.10 7.11
C ILE A 21 -0.14 10.97 6.14
N ILE A 22 -1.37 10.96 5.62
CA ILE A 22 -1.82 9.90 4.72
C ILE A 22 -1.17 10.04 3.35
N ASP A 23 -0.99 11.26 2.85
CA ASP A 23 -0.18 11.51 1.66
C ASP A 23 1.25 11.00 1.83
N LEU A 24 1.87 11.23 3.00
CA LEU A 24 3.23 10.74 3.28
C LEU A 24 3.29 9.21 3.26
N LEU A 25 2.31 8.53 3.88
CA LEU A 25 2.24 7.07 3.88
C LEU A 25 2.02 6.51 2.47
N GLU A 26 1.17 7.17 1.67
CA GLU A 26 0.90 6.75 0.30
C GLU A 26 2.10 6.97 -0.62
N LEU A 27 2.77 8.12 -0.50
CA LEU A 27 4.04 8.40 -1.21
C LEU A 27 5.15 7.42 -0.81
N SER A 28 5.18 6.99 0.46
CA SER A 28 6.11 5.95 0.93
C SER A 28 5.81 4.59 0.30
N GLY A 29 4.53 4.31 0.02
CA GLY A 29 4.13 3.15 -0.77
C GLY A 29 4.57 3.25 -2.22
N TYR A 30 4.31 4.39 -2.86
CA TYR A 30 4.71 4.62 -4.25
C TYR A 30 6.22 4.54 -4.43
N SER A 31 7.03 5.03 -3.49
CA SER A 31 8.50 4.91 -3.60
C SER A 31 8.93 3.45 -3.64
N ALA A 32 8.35 2.57 -2.82
CA ALA A 32 8.60 1.13 -2.88
C ALA A 32 8.15 0.54 -4.23
N ILE A 33 6.93 0.83 -4.68
CA ILE A 33 6.38 0.32 -5.94
C ILE A 33 7.26 0.72 -7.12
N TYR A 34 7.63 2.00 -7.21
CA TYR A 34 8.47 2.49 -8.30
C TYR A 34 9.89 1.92 -8.24
N SER A 35 10.45 1.74 -7.05
CA SER A 35 11.74 1.10 -6.90
C SER A 35 11.74 -0.33 -7.43
N GLU A 36 10.69 -1.09 -7.13
CA GLU A 36 10.50 -2.45 -7.64
C GLU A 36 10.25 -2.47 -9.15
N LEU A 37 9.46 -1.52 -9.67
CA LEU A 37 9.10 -1.45 -11.09
C LEU A 37 10.27 -1.04 -12.00
N TYR A 38 11.18 -0.20 -11.51
CA TYR A 38 12.34 0.27 -12.25
C TYR A 38 13.63 -0.46 -11.89
N GLU A 39 13.57 -1.45 -10.97
CA GLU A 39 14.74 -2.16 -10.43
C GLU A 39 15.81 -1.18 -9.90
N ASN A 40 15.36 -0.08 -9.28
CA ASN A 40 16.20 0.97 -8.71
C ASN A 40 15.72 1.32 -7.29
N ASP A 41 16.49 0.91 -6.29
CA ASP A 41 16.11 1.03 -4.89
C ASP A 41 16.48 2.35 -4.20
N GLU A 42 17.06 3.33 -4.91
CA GLU A 42 17.54 4.58 -4.30
C GLU A 42 16.44 5.36 -3.57
N MET A 43 15.28 5.54 -4.22
CA MET A 43 14.16 6.27 -3.63
C MET A 43 13.56 5.53 -2.44
N TRP A 44 13.42 4.20 -2.54
CA TRP A 44 12.90 3.39 -1.46
C TRP A 44 13.84 3.38 -0.25
N LYS A 45 15.14 3.17 -0.46
CA LYS A 45 16.16 3.26 0.59
C LYS A 45 16.15 4.60 1.31
N LEU A 46 16.05 5.70 0.56
CA LEU A 46 15.96 7.03 1.14
C LEU A 46 14.72 7.18 2.02
N CYS A 47 13.57 6.68 1.53
CA CYS A 47 12.32 6.66 2.30
C CYS A 47 12.47 5.86 3.60
N GLN A 48 13.05 4.66 3.53
CA GLN A 48 13.32 3.82 4.70
C GLN A 48 14.21 4.53 5.71
N GLN A 49 15.30 5.19 5.28
CA GLN A 49 16.20 5.91 6.18
C GLN A 49 15.49 7.01 6.99
N TYR A 50 14.57 7.75 6.37
CA TYR A 50 13.79 8.76 7.09
C TYR A 50 12.81 8.15 8.08
N TRP A 51 12.16 7.05 7.71
CA TRP A 51 11.27 6.33 8.63
C TRP A 51 12.04 5.65 9.77
N ASP A 52 13.19 5.06 9.50
CA ASP A 52 14.06 4.43 10.51
C ASP A 52 14.50 5.46 11.54
N LYS A 53 14.90 6.64 11.07
CA LYS A 53 15.23 7.77 11.94
C LYS A 53 14.02 8.29 12.72
N TYR A 54 12.84 8.32 12.12
CA TYR A 54 11.62 8.78 12.80
C TYR A 54 11.13 7.77 13.84
N LEU A 55 11.37 6.49 13.62
CA LEU A 55 10.97 5.37 14.47
C LEU A 55 12.12 4.85 15.36
N SER A 56 13.24 5.58 15.46
CA SER A 56 14.36 5.20 16.32
C SER A 56 14.12 5.48 17.80
N ASP A 57 13.14 6.34 18.12
CA ASP A 57 12.86 6.78 19.48
C ASP A 57 11.97 5.78 20.25
N ALA A 58 12.03 5.83 21.59
CA ALA A 58 11.23 4.97 22.48
C ALA A 58 9.70 5.06 22.24
N ASN A 59 9.22 6.11 21.55
CA ASN A 59 7.82 6.31 21.22
C ASN A 59 7.38 5.64 19.90
N ALA A 60 8.26 4.94 19.19
CA ALA A 60 7.97 4.33 17.89
C ALA A 60 6.71 3.44 17.90
N SER A 61 6.50 2.62 18.93
CA SER A 61 5.27 1.82 19.06
C SER A 61 4.01 2.67 19.15
N ASN A 62 4.05 3.81 19.86
CA ASN A 62 2.91 4.72 19.94
C ASN A 62 2.63 5.38 18.60
N VAL A 63 3.69 5.76 17.87
CA VAL A 63 3.59 6.33 16.52
C VAL A 63 2.97 5.33 15.54
N ILE A 64 3.43 4.08 15.54
CA ILE A 64 2.89 3.01 14.69
C ILE A 64 1.40 2.77 15.00
N ASN A 65 1.04 2.65 16.27
CA ASN A 65 -0.36 2.49 16.70
C ASN A 65 -1.24 3.68 16.31
N PHE A 66 -0.70 4.90 16.42
CA PHE A 66 -1.38 6.11 15.96
C PHE A 66 -1.63 6.09 14.45
N ILE A 67 -0.62 5.73 13.65
CA ILE A 67 -0.75 5.60 12.19
C ILE A 67 -1.83 4.59 11.82
N VAL A 68 -1.79 3.40 12.42
CA VAL A 68 -2.77 2.32 12.15
C VAL A 68 -4.18 2.76 12.54
N SER A 69 -4.33 3.36 13.72
CA SER A 69 -5.61 3.87 14.21
C SER A 69 -6.16 4.97 13.30
N LEU A 70 -5.30 5.87 12.83
CA LEU A 70 -5.68 6.92 11.91
C LEU A 70 -6.15 6.37 10.56
N VAL A 71 -5.44 5.39 9.99
CA VAL A 71 -5.83 4.76 8.72
C VAL A 71 -7.15 4.01 8.88
N ASN A 72 -7.32 3.24 9.97
CA ASN A 72 -8.58 2.55 10.27
C ASN A 72 -9.76 3.52 10.42
N TYR A 73 -9.55 4.60 11.17
CA TYR A 73 -10.55 5.65 11.32
C TYR A 73 -10.93 6.23 9.95
N ARG A 74 -9.96 6.63 9.14
CA ARG A 74 -10.23 7.17 7.79
C ARG A 74 -10.94 6.18 6.88
N ASN A 75 -10.58 4.91 6.98
CA ASN A 75 -11.20 3.81 6.24
C ASN A 75 -12.66 3.55 6.64
N SER A 76 -13.05 3.92 7.87
CA SER A 76 -14.42 3.79 8.38
C SER A 76 -15.33 4.97 8.03
N VAL A 77 -14.76 6.11 7.62
CA VAL A 77 -15.51 7.33 7.34
C VAL A 77 -15.97 7.33 5.88
N PHE A 78 -17.29 7.25 5.67
CA PHE A 78 -17.93 7.34 4.36
C PHE A 78 -18.04 8.79 3.86
N LYS A 79 -16.91 9.46 3.64
CA LYS A 79 -16.84 10.83 3.11
C LYS A 79 -15.77 10.96 2.03
N ILE A 80 -16.02 11.86 1.08
CA ILE A 80 -14.98 12.28 0.13
C ILE A 80 -13.94 13.08 0.90
N MET A 81 -12.70 12.60 0.85
CA MET A 81 -11.60 13.17 1.60
C MET A 81 -11.04 14.40 0.88
N PRO A 82 -10.61 15.46 1.60
CA PRO A 82 -10.17 16.72 0.99
C PRO A 82 -9.12 16.58 -0.11
N LYS A 83 -8.20 15.60 -0.01
CA LYS A 83 -7.18 15.34 -1.04
C LYS A 83 -7.38 14.02 -1.80
N ALA A 84 -8.59 13.46 -1.77
CA ALA A 84 -8.90 12.22 -2.48
C ALA A 84 -8.55 12.31 -3.97
N TYR A 85 -8.91 13.43 -4.63
CA TYR A 85 -8.60 13.66 -6.04
C TYR A 85 -7.09 13.57 -6.36
N LEU A 86 -6.24 14.12 -5.49
CA LEU A 86 -4.78 14.06 -5.67
C LEU A 86 -4.28 12.61 -5.65
N ARG A 87 -4.74 11.83 -4.67
CA ARG A 87 -4.34 10.43 -4.51
C ARG A 87 -4.91 9.53 -5.59
N THR A 88 -6.16 9.77 -6.01
CA THR A 88 -6.74 9.13 -7.20
C THR A 88 -5.92 9.40 -8.46
N ASN A 89 -5.39 10.61 -8.64
CA ASN A 89 -4.51 10.90 -9.78
C ASN A 89 -3.17 10.13 -9.72
N TRP A 90 -2.63 9.88 -8.52
CA TRP A 90 -1.44 9.03 -8.38
C TRP A 90 -1.75 7.58 -8.75
N ASP A 91 -2.89 7.06 -8.30
CA ASP A 91 -3.35 5.70 -8.60
C ASP A 91 -3.54 5.49 -10.11
N ILE A 92 -4.25 6.43 -10.75
CA ILE A 92 -4.47 6.43 -12.21
C ILE A 92 -3.14 6.41 -12.97
N LYS A 93 -2.18 7.24 -12.57
CA LYS A 93 -0.86 7.29 -13.23
C LYS A 93 -0.08 5.99 -13.07
N LEU A 94 -0.13 5.36 -11.90
CA LEU A 94 0.51 4.06 -11.70
C LEU A 94 -0.13 3.00 -12.60
N LYS A 95 -1.47 2.93 -12.65
CA LYS A 95 -2.19 1.98 -13.50
C LYS A 95 -1.89 2.16 -14.98
N GLN A 96 -1.87 3.41 -15.45
CA GLN A 96 -1.48 3.73 -16.84
C GLN A 96 -0.09 3.18 -17.15
N LEU A 97 0.88 3.42 -16.26
CA LEU A 97 2.24 2.91 -16.44
C LEU A 97 2.32 1.37 -16.42
N LEU A 98 1.59 0.71 -15.51
CA LEU A 98 1.55 -0.76 -15.47
C LEU A 98 0.92 -1.32 -16.75
N ARG A 99 -0.10 -0.66 -17.30
CA ARG A 99 -0.74 -1.05 -18.56
C ARG A 99 0.20 -0.87 -19.76
N GLU A 100 0.87 0.26 -19.85
CA GLU A 100 1.88 0.54 -20.89
C GLU A 100 3.00 -0.50 -20.92
N ARG A 101 3.31 -1.09 -19.76
CA ARG A 101 4.31 -2.16 -19.61
C ARG A 101 3.74 -3.57 -19.77
N ASN A 102 2.47 -3.71 -20.14
CA ASN A 102 1.75 -4.99 -20.23
C ASN A 102 1.77 -5.80 -18.92
N LEU A 103 1.82 -5.11 -17.78
CA LEU A 103 1.81 -5.73 -16.45
C LEU A 103 0.40 -5.91 -15.90
N ILE A 104 -0.57 -5.12 -16.37
CA ILE A 104 -2.00 -5.31 -16.11
C ILE A 104 -2.76 -5.21 -17.42
N SER A 105 -3.87 -5.94 -17.53
CA SER A 105 -4.72 -5.96 -18.72
C SER A 105 -5.90 -4.99 -18.59
N ASP A 106 -6.32 -4.42 -19.71
CA ASP A 106 -7.52 -3.60 -19.78
C ASP A 106 -8.78 -4.46 -19.57
N PRO A 107 -9.64 -4.15 -18.58
CA PRO A 107 -10.87 -4.89 -18.24
C PRO A 107 -11.85 -5.04 -19.39
N PHE A 108 -11.70 -4.26 -20.46
CA PHE A 108 -12.56 -4.29 -21.63
C PHE A 108 -11.93 -5.05 -22.83
N GLU A 109 -10.71 -5.59 -22.71
CA GLU A 109 -10.14 -6.48 -23.73
C GLU A 109 -10.59 -7.95 -23.54
N GLU A 110 -10.98 -8.62 -24.64
CA GLU A 110 -11.34 -10.06 -24.69
C GLU A 110 -10.27 -11.00 -24.08
N ARG A 111 -9.05 -10.51 -23.86
CA ARG A 111 -7.93 -11.22 -23.24
C ARG A 111 -8.07 -11.47 -21.73
N TYR A 112 -9.10 -10.95 -21.05
CA TYR A 112 -9.35 -11.24 -19.63
C TYR A 112 -9.50 -12.75 -19.32
N LEU A 113 -9.83 -13.57 -20.33
CA LEU A 113 -10.02 -15.02 -20.18
C LEU A 113 -8.73 -15.85 -20.31
N LYS A 114 -7.59 -15.25 -20.68
CA LYS A 114 -6.27 -15.91 -20.71
C LYS A 114 -5.29 -15.12 -19.85
N VAL A 115 -5.41 -15.27 -18.54
CA VAL A 115 -4.49 -14.64 -17.57
C VAL A 115 -3.12 -15.32 -17.69
N GLU A 116 -2.28 -14.89 -18.63
CA GLU A 116 -0.85 -15.09 -18.46
C GLU A 116 -0.41 -14.30 -17.23
N LYS A 117 0.26 -14.98 -16.29
CA LYS A 117 0.82 -14.28 -15.13
C LYS A 117 1.77 -13.17 -15.63
N PRO A 118 1.65 -11.94 -15.11
CA PRO A 118 2.55 -10.85 -15.44
C PRO A 118 4.01 -11.28 -15.26
N LYS A 119 4.81 -11.14 -16.32
CA LYS A 119 6.23 -11.48 -16.29
C LYS A 119 7.03 -10.27 -15.81
N HIS A 120 7.24 -10.18 -14.50
CA HIS A 120 8.12 -9.19 -13.88
C HIS A 120 9.03 -9.87 -12.84
N ASN A 121 10.27 -9.42 -12.66
CA ASN A 121 11.22 -10.02 -11.72
C ASN A 121 10.79 -9.80 -10.26
N SER A 122 10.30 -8.59 -9.95
CA SER A 122 9.79 -8.27 -8.61
C SER A 122 8.50 -9.02 -8.25
N PRO A 123 8.47 -9.72 -7.10
CA PRO A 123 7.23 -10.32 -6.56
C PRO A 123 6.21 -9.26 -6.14
N VAL A 124 6.64 -8.05 -5.78
CA VAL A 124 5.74 -6.93 -5.43
C VAL A 124 4.93 -6.51 -6.65
N ILE A 125 5.60 -6.36 -7.80
CA ILE A 125 4.92 -5.99 -9.05
C ILE A 125 3.99 -7.10 -9.50
N ARG A 126 4.40 -8.38 -9.42
CA ARG A 126 3.50 -9.50 -9.75
C ARG A 126 2.27 -9.55 -8.84
N ALA A 127 2.45 -9.30 -7.54
CA ALA A 127 1.36 -9.26 -6.58
C ALA A 127 0.38 -8.11 -6.85
N LEU A 128 0.88 -6.92 -7.19
CA LEU A 128 0.02 -5.79 -7.56
C LEU A 128 -0.74 -6.05 -8.85
N SER A 129 -0.06 -6.59 -9.85
CA SER A 129 -0.64 -6.90 -11.14
C SER A 129 -1.73 -7.98 -11.09
N TYR A 130 -1.72 -8.85 -10.08
CA TYR A 130 -2.74 -9.89 -9.88
C TYR A 130 -4.15 -9.32 -9.77
N TYR A 131 -4.31 -8.17 -9.12
CA TYR A 131 -5.62 -7.53 -8.93
C TYR A 131 -6.12 -6.80 -10.19
N GLY A 132 -5.26 -6.68 -11.21
CA GLY A 132 -5.58 -6.05 -12.48
C GLY A 132 -5.95 -4.57 -12.33
N ASP A 133 -6.79 -4.09 -13.25
CA ASP A 133 -7.20 -2.68 -13.30
C ASP A 133 -8.41 -2.38 -12.39
N ILE A 134 -9.19 -3.41 -12.04
CA ILE A 134 -10.48 -3.29 -11.35
C ILE A 134 -10.30 -3.09 -9.85
N LEU A 135 -9.39 -3.83 -9.21
CA LEU A 135 -9.15 -3.76 -7.78
C LEU A 135 -7.80 -3.09 -7.53
N SER A 136 -7.80 -1.78 -7.24
CA SER A 136 -6.55 -1.12 -6.91
C SER A 136 -6.10 -1.41 -5.49
N VAL A 137 -4.87 -1.88 -5.35
CA VAL A 137 -4.21 -1.97 -4.06
C VAL A 137 -3.66 -0.57 -3.71
N PRO A 138 -4.14 0.06 -2.62
CA PRO A 138 -3.61 1.33 -2.16
C PRO A 138 -2.11 1.22 -1.90
N ALA A 139 -1.33 2.21 -2.34
CA ALA A 139 0.11 2.22 -2.11
C ALA A 139 0.47 2.17 -0.60
N ILE A 140 -0.39 2.71 0.27
CA ILE A 140 -0.24 2.60 1.72
C ILE A 140 -0.22 1.14 2.23
N ASP A 141 -1.00 0.25 1.61
CA ASP A 141 -1.02 -1.17 1.98
C ASP A 141 0.32 -1.82 1.62
N VAL A 142 0.94 -1.42 0.50
CA VAL A 142 2.28 -1.85 0.09
C VAL A 142 3.34 -1.36 1.10
N PHE A 143 3.26 -0.10 1.52
CA PHE A 143 4.16 0.45 2.54
C PHE A 143 4.05 -0.32 3.86
N PHE A 144 2.83 -0.66 4.28
CA PHE A 144 2.59 -1.45 5.49
C PHE A 144 3.17 -2.85 5.37
N ALA A 145 2.93 -3.53 4.23
CA ALA A 145 3.41 -4.88 3.98
C ALA A 145 4.94 -4.98 3.93
N LEU A 146 5.61 -4.00 3.30
CA LEU A 146 7.06 -4.04 3.10
C LEU A 146 7.85 -3.49 4.28
N TYR A 147 7.32 -2.49 4.98
CA TYR A 147 8.09 -1.75 5.99
C TYR A 147 7.48 -1.82 7.38
N LEU A 148 6.34 -1.14 7.62
CA LEU A 148 5.86 -0.95 9.01
C LEU A 148 5.51 -2.26 9.72
N SER A 149 4.92 -3.23 9.02
CA SER A 149 4.55 -4.52 9.62
C SER A 149 5.75 -5.42 9.95
N ASN A 150 6.93 -5.09 9.44
CA ASN A 150 8.18 -5.82 9.70
C ASN A 150 9.06 -5.09 10.72
N HIS A 151 8.66 -3.90 11.17
CA HIS A 151 9.42 -3.12 12.14
C HIS A 151 9.32 -3.75 13.54
N GLN A 152 10.43 -3.83 14.28
CA GLN A 152 10.48 -4.47 15.61
C GLN A 152 9.44 -3.92 16.60
N MET A 153 9.17 -2.61 16.52
CA MET A 153 8.23 -1.90 17.40
C MET A 153 6.75 -2.09 17.00
N ALA A 154 6.47 -2.84 15.92
CA ALA A 154 5.13 -3.17 15.44
C ALA A 154 4.60 -4.52 15.99
N THR A 155 5.34 -5.15 16.92
CA THR A 155 4.92 -6.41 17.54
C THR A 155 3.52 -6.30 18.15
N GLY A 156 2.61 -7.18 17.75
CA GLY A 156 1.21 -7.20 18.23
C GLY A 156 0.28 -6.17 17.57
N VAL A 157 0.75 -5.40 16.59
CA VAL A 157 -0.07 -4.43 15.85
C VAL A 157 -0.73 -5.11 14.65
N THR A 158 -2.05 -5.02 14.55
CA THR A 158 -2.81 -5.45 13.38
C THR A 158 -2.93 -4.31 12.38
N PHE A 159 -2.27 -4.45 11.23
CA PHE A 159 -2.34 -3.47 10.15
C PHE A 159 -3.60 -3.71 9.30
N PRO A 160 -4.25 -2.65 8.79
CA PRO A 160 -5.27 -2.81 7.77
C PRO A 160 -4.61 -3.38 6.52
N ASP A 161 -5.13 -4.50 6.04
CA ASP A 161 -4.73 -5.10 4.78
C ASP A 161 -5.98 -5.52 4.03
N ARG A 162 -6.53 -4.59 3.23
CA ARG A 162 -7.80 -4.80 2.52
C ARG A 162 -7.66 -5.79 1.37
N HIS A 163 -6.44 -5.92 0.86
CA HIS A 163 -6.16 -6.69 -0.35
C HIS A 163 -5.35 -7.95 -0.04
N GLU A 164 -4.97 -8.18 1.22
CA GLU A 164 -4.04 -9.24 1.61
C GLU A 164 -2.71 -9.15 0.86
N ILE A 165 -2.27 -7.92 0.56
CA ILE A 165 -1.12 -7.68 -0.31
C ILE A 165 0.15 -8.28 0.29
N LYS A 166 0.28 -8.27 1.63
CA LYS A 166 1.42 -8.89 2.29
C LYS A 166 1.47 -10.40 1.99
N ARG A 167 0.34 -11.09 2.13
CA ARG A 167 0.22 -12.52 1.81
C ARG A 167 0.57 -12.76 0.34
N LYS A 168 0.03 -11.93 -0.57
CA LYS A 168 0.26 -12.08 -2.01
C LYS A 168 1.72 -11.90 -2.41
N ILE A 169 2.42 -10.94 -1.82
CA ILE A 169 3.86 -10.74 -2.03
C ILE A 169 4.65 -11.98 -1.60
N GLU A 170 4.30 -12.60 -0.47
CA GLU A 170 4.97 -13.82 0.01
C GLU A 170 4.71 -15.04 -0.89
N GLU A 171 3.50 -15.19 -1.43
CA GLU A 171 3.19 -16.22 -2.44
C GLU A 171 4.04 -16.06 -3.69
N GLU A 172 4.17 -14.83 -4.18
CA GLU A 172 4.95 -14.53 -5.38
C GLU A 172 6.45 -14.72 -5.15
N LYS A 173 6.95 -14.58 -3.91
CA LYS A 173 8.35 -14.91 -3.56
C LYS A 173 8.61 -16.41 -3.58
N ASN A 174 7.64 -17.23 -3.16
CA ASN A 174 7.78 -18.67 -3.01
C ASN A 174 6.66 -19.44 -3.74
N PRO A 175 6.62 -19.42 -5.08
CA PRO A 175 5.52 -20.01 -5.86
C PRO A 175 5.35 -21.52 -5.64
N SER A 176 6.38 -22.22 -5.15
CA SER A 176 6.39 -23.68 -4.95
C SER A 176 5.60 -24.15 -3.71
N LYS A 177 5.44 -23.32 -2.67
CA LYS A 177 4.72 -23.71 -1.43
C LYS A 177 3.20 -23.66 -1.57
N THR A 178 2.70 -22.74 -2.40
CA THR A 178 1.25 -22.49 -2.56
C THR A 178 0.52 -23.67 -3.21
N TYR A 179 1.21 -24.48 -4.03
CA TYR A 179 0.65 -25.69 -4.62
C TYR A 179 0.56 -26.87 -3.62
N GLU A 180 1.38 -26.91 -2.57
CA GLU A 180 1.34 -27.99 -1.57
C GLU A 180 0.29 -27.72 -0.48
N GLU A 181 0.13 -26.47 -0.06
CA GLU A 181 -0.87 -26.10 0.96
C GLU A 181 -2.31 -26.18 0.44
N GLN A 182 -2.56 -25.84 -0.83
CA GLN A 182 -3.89 -25.97 -1.46
C GLN A 182 -4.32 -27.44 -1.58
N ASN A 183 -3.38 -28.35 -1.84
CA ASN A 183 -3.64 -29.80 -1.94
C ASN A 183 -3.70 -30.51 -0.58
N ALA A 184 -3.26 -29.88 0.50
CA ALA A 184 -3.29 -30.44 1.86
C ALA A 184 -4.63 -30.21 2.58
N THR A 185 -5.41 -29.19 2.18
CA THR A 185 -6.77 -28.91 2.69
C THR A 185 -7.88 -29.68 1.96
N GLU A 186 -7.56 -30.42 0.91
CA GLU A 186 -8.52 -31.23 0.13
C GLU A 186 -8.46 -32.75 0.45
N ASN A 187 -7.73 -33.16 1.48
CA ASN A 187 -7.69 -34.56 1.94
C ASN A 187 -8.18 -34.74 3.39
#